data_AF-A0A1Y1ZDJ9-F1
#
_entry.id   AF-A0A1Y1ZDJ9-F1
#
_cell.length_a   1.000
_cell.length_b   1.000
_cell.length_c   1.000
_cell.angle_alpha   90.00
_cell.angle_beta   90.00
_cell.angle_gamma   90.00
#
_symmetry.space_group_name_H-M   'P 1'
#
loop_
_entity.id
_entity.type
_entity.pdbx_description
1 polymer ?
#
loop_
_entity_poly.entity_id
_entity_poly.type
_entity_poly.pdbx_seq_one_letter_code
_entity_poly.pdbx_strand_id
1 'polypeptide(L)'
;MATRTGLLTLFRSNALRFTPALTQPLNIGVRAIGVGAQTIGELIGSILWAVPKKKTSHSKKRMRASNKALKNMTNIMRCHSCGRPKLMHHICKYCYKDIRKKLLGISDDGPTLA
;
A
#
# COMPACT_ATOMS: atom_id res chain seq x y z
N MET A 1 34.77 -27.36 3.51
CA MET A 1 34.07 -28.43 4.27
C MET A 1 32.89 -27.79 5.00
N ALA A 2 31.61 -28.14 4.86
CA ALA A 2 30.97 -29.26 4.18
C ALA A 2 29.58 -28.82 3.62
N THR A 3 29.31 -29.30 2.41
CA THR A 3 28.05 -29.72 1.74
C THR A 3 26.67 -29.31 2.32
N ARG A 4 25.79 -28.68 1.53
CA ARG A 4 24.82 -29.28 0.56
C ARG A 4 23.70 -30.11 1.23
N THR A 5 22.48 -29.56 1.21
CA THR A 5 21.15 -30.16 0.90
C THR A 5 20.11 -29.08 1.24
N GLY A 6 19.18 -28.66 0.41
CA GLY A 6 18.43 -29.40 -0.60
C GLY A 6 17.01 -29.59 -0.10
N LEU A 7 16.18 -28.53 -0.14
CA LEU A 7 14.73 -28.72 -0.13
C LEU A 7 14.07 -27.72 -1.07
N LEU A 8 13.97 -28.14 -2.32
CA LEU A 8 13.00 -27.66 -3.29
C LEU A 8 11.62 -28.14 -2.81
N THR A 9 10.77 -27.21 -2.35
CA THR A 9 9.33 -27.45 -2.26
C THR A 9 8.60 -26.41 -3.09
N LEU A 10 8.40 -26.82 -4.35
CA LEU A 10 7.15 -26.80 -5.10
C LEU A 10 6.36 -25.48 -5.11
N PHE A 11 6.48 -24.81 -6.27
CA PHE A 11 5.36 -24.25 -7.02
C PHE A 11 4.01 -24.81 -6.56
N ARG A 12 3.23 -23.99 -5.86
CA ARG A 12 1.80 -24.21 -5.70
C ARG A 12 1.06 -23.24 -6.62
N SER A 13 0.83 -23.72 -7.83
CA SER A 13 -0.13 -23.18 -8.78
C SER A 13 -1.49 -23.09 -8.10
N ASN A 14 -1.94 -21.87 -7.82
CA ASN A 14 -3.35 -21.64 -7.50
C ASN A 14 -3.97 -20.92 -8.70
N ALA A 15 -4.39 -21.73 -9.67
CA ALA A 15 -5.24 -21.32 -10.76
C ALA A 15 -6.63 -21.01 -10.17
N LEU A 16 -6.80 -19.78 -9.67
CA LEU A 16 -8.13 -19.25 -9.46
C LEU A 16 -8.75 -19.01 -10.83
N ARG A 17 -9.79 -19.80 -11.06
CA ARG A 17 -10.65 -19.84 -12.24
C ARG A 17 -11.19 -18.44 -12.50
N PHE A 18 -10.68 -17.82 -13.56
CA PHE A 18 -11.25 -16.61 -14.12
C PHE A 18 -12.43 -17.01 -15.02
N THR A 19 -13.65 -16.76 -14.55
CA THR A 19 -14.85 -16.79 -15.40
C THR A 19 -15.14 -15.38 -15.89
N PRO A 20 -15.00 -15.05 -17.19
CA PRO A 20 -15.61 -13.85 -17.72
C PRO A 20 -17.10 -14.12 -17.97
N ALA A 21 -17.93 -13.55 -17.09
CA ALA A 21 -19.35 -13.39 -17.33
C ALA A 21 -19.57 -12.48 -18.55
N LEU A 22 -20.34 -13.02 -19.50
CA LEU A 22 -21.39 -12.39 -20.30
C LEU A 22 -21.51 -10.85 -20.34
N THR A 23 -21.91 -10.39 -21.52
CA THR A 23 -22.53 -9.09 -21.89
C THR A 23 -21.56 -7.96 -22.25
N GLN A 24 -21.66 -7.22 -23.34
CA GLN A 24 -22.46 -7.19 -24.58
C GLN A 24 -21.68 -6.26 -25.55
N PRO A 25 -21.72 -6.44 -26.89
CA PRO A 25 -21.06 -5.53 -27.81
C PRO A 25 -21.99 -4.35 -28.11
N LEU A 26 -21.70 -3.19 -27.51
CA LEU A 26 -22.23 -1.93 -28.02
C LEU A 26 -21.10 -1.22 -28.75
N ASN A 27 -21.30 -1.16 -30.06
CA ASN A 27 -20.49 -0.51 -31.08
C ASN A 27 -20.48 1.00 -30.80
N ILE A 28 -19.68 1.42 -29.82
CA ILE A 28 -19.38 2.83 -29.59
C ILE A 28 -18.34 3.18 -30.63
N GLY A 29 -18.81 3.83 -31.70
CA GLY A 29 -17.98 4.37 -32.76
C GLY A 29 -16.79 5.09 -32.14
N VAL A 30 -15.60 4.55 -32.40
CA VAL A 30 -14.33 5.17 -32.05
C VAL A 30 -14.27 6.46 -32.85
N ARG A 31 -14.75 7.55 -32.25
CA ARG A 31 -14.38 8.90 -32.64
C ARG A 31 -12.85 8.91 -32.60
N ALA A 32 -12.25 9.08 -33.77
CA ALA A 32 -10.84 9.35 -33.95
C ALA A 32 -10.50 10.65 -33.21
N ILE A 33 -10.23 10.55 -31.91
CA ILE A 33 -9.38 11.50 -31.23
C ILE A 33 -8.02 11.29 -31.90
N GLY A 34 -7.50 12.34 -32.53
CA GLY A 34 -6.18 12.37 -33.14
C GLY A 34 -5.08 12.24 -32.09
N VAL A 35 -4.99 11.06 -31.47
CA VAL A 35 -3.76 10.58 -30.85
C VAL A 35 -2.96 9.95 -31.96
N GLY A 36 -1.82 10.59 -32.28
CA GLY A 36 -0.87 10.09 -33.27
C GLY A 36 -0.70 8.59 -33.09
N ALA A 37 -0.87 7.85 -34.19
CA ALA A 37 -0.77 6.41 -34.24
C ALA A 37 0.64 5.99 -33.79
N GLN A 38 0.81 5.79 -32.49
CA GLN A 38 1.97 5.10 -31.95
C GLN A 38 1.75 3.65 -32.37
N THR A 39 2.55 3.18 -33.31
CA THR A 39 2.49 1.79 -33.74
C THR A 39 2.69 0.89 -32.51
N ILE A 40 1.99 -0.26 -32.45
CA ILE A 40 2.19 -1.23 -31.37
C ILE A 40 3.70 -1.58 -31.23
N GLY A 41 4.46 -1.52 -32.34
CA GLY A 41 5.91 -1.69 -32.39
C GLY A 41 6.72 -0.63 -31.63
N GLU A 42 6.36 0.65 -31.69
CA GLU A 42 7.06 1.73 -30.96
C GLU A 42 6.90 1.60 -29.45
N LEU A 43 5.74 1.13 -28.99
CA LEU A 43 5.49 0.89 -27.56
C LEU A 43 6.29 -0.33 -27.04
N ILE A 44 6.45 -1.38 -27.86
CA ILE A 44 7.22 -2.58 -27.48
C ILE A 44 8.72 -2.26 -27.34
N GLY A 45 9.28 -1.41 -28.22
CA GLY A 45 10.70 -1.03 -28.16
C GLY A 45 11.07 -0.28 -26.88
N SER A 46 10.25 0.69 -26.47
CA SER A 46 10.48 1.47 -25.26
C SER A 46 10.41 0.62 -23.97
N ILE A 47 9.48 -0.35 -23.92
CA ILE A 47 9.34 -1.28 -22.78
C ILE A 47 10.52 -2.24 -22.68
N LEU A 48 11.01 -2.77 -23.81
CA LEU A 48 12.16 -3.70 -23.83
C LEU A 48 13.48 -3.03 -23.44
N TRP A 49 13.65 -1.74 -23.72
CA TRP A 49 14.83 -0.98 -23.31
C TRP A 49 14.85 -0.60 -21.81
N ALA A 50 13.68 -0.51 -21.17
CA ALA A 50 13.55 -0.11 -19.76
C ALA A 50 13.59 -1.30 -18.76
N VAL A 51 14.06 -2.48 -19.18
CA VAL A 51 14.15 -3.66 -18.31
C VAL A 51 15.50 -3.68 -17.57
N PRO A 52 15.52 -3.97 -16.25
CA PRO A 52 16.76 -4.14 -15.52
C PRO A 52 17.62 -5.26 -16.12
N LYS A 53 18.81 -4.91 -16.62
CA LYS A 53 19.72 -5.87 -17.28
C LYS A 53 20.13 -7.05 -16.40
N LYS A 54 20.20 -6.84 -15.07
CA LYS A 54 20.64 -7.82 -14.07
C LYS A 54 19.84 -7.71 -12.78
N LYS A 55 19.66 -8.84 -12.10
CA LYS A 55 19.07 -8.89 -10.75
C LYS A 55 19.99 -8.14 -9.76
N THR A 56 19.41 -7.29 -8.92
CA THR A 56 20.17 -6.59 -7.88
C THR A 56 20.64 -7.55 -6.79
N SER A 57 21.87 -7.41 -6.30
CA SER A 57 22.38 -8.21 -5.17
C SER A 57 21.63 -7.88 -3.87
N HIS A 58 21.64 -8.83 -2.92
CA HIS A 58 20.99 -8.67 -1.63
C HIS A 58 21.54 -7.45 -0.85
N SER A 59 22.86 -7.23 -0.87
CA SER A 59 23.49 -6.05 -0.25
C SER A 59 23.02 -4.73 -0.87
N LYS A 60 23.05 -4.61 -2.22
CA LYS A 60 22.59 -3.39 -2.93
C LYS A 60 21.09 -3.10 -2.70
N LYS A 61 20.27 -4.13 -2.50
CA LYS A 61 18.85 -3.99 -2.15
C LYS A 61 18.69 -3.46 -0.72
N ARG A 62 19.42 -4.02 0.26
CA ARG A 62 19.35 -3.60 1.66
C ARG A 62 19.88 -2.17 1.87
N MET A 63 20.99 -1.80 1.24
CA MET A 63 21.53 -0.44 1.30
C MET A 63 20.54 0.60 0.75
N ARG A 64 19.74 0.26 -0.27
CA ARG A 64 18.68 1.18 -0.77
C ARG A 64 17.46 1.26 0.15
N ALA A 65 17.24 0.27 1.00
CA ALA A 65 16.10 0.21 1.91
C ALA A 65 16.37 0.90 3.27
N SER A 66 17.65 1.11 3.64
CA SER A 66 18.02 1.68 4.95
C SER A 66 17.42 3.06 5.19
N ASN A 67 17.27 3.87 4.15
CA ASN A 67 16.78 5.24 4.26
C ASN A 67 15.26 5.34 4.40
N LYS A 68 14.55 4.21 4.42
CA LYS A 68 13.09 4.12 4.53
C LYS A 68 12.62 3.74 5.94
N ALA A 69 13.46 3.91 6.96
CA ALA A 69 13.10 3.63 8.34
C ALA A 69 11.95 4.53 8.82
N LEU A 70 11.16 4.02 9.77
CA LEU A 70 10.11 4.79 10.42
C LEU A 70 10.74 5.95 11.18
N LYS A 71 10.32 7.18 10.86
CA LYS A 71 10.77 8.37 11.57
C LYS A 71 10.13 8.41 12.96
N ASN A 72 10.92 8.72 13.98
CA ASN A 72 10.42 8.93 15.33
C ASN A 72 9.44 10.11 15.36
N MET A 73 8.31 9.93 16.04
CA MET A 73 7.32 10.99 16.20
C MET A 73 7.71 11.88 17.38
N THR A 74 8.18 13.09 17.11
CA THR A 74 8.50 14.12 18.13
C THR A 74 7.26 14.88 18.61
N ASN A 75 6.12 14.70 17.94
CA ASN A 75 4.96 15.57 18.08
C ASN A 75 4.00 15.13 19.19
N ILE A 76 4.48 14.41 20.20
CA ILE A 76 3.65 13.83 21.26
C ILE A 76 3.77 14.72 22.50
N MET A 77 2.67 15.37 22.87
CA MET A 77 2.57 16.23 24.04
C MET A 77 1.55 15.66 25.05
N ARG A 78 1.68 15.99 26.34
CA ARG A 78 0.70 15.62 27.36
C ARG A 78 -0.57 16.47 27.21
N CYS A 79 -1.74 15.89 27.42
CA CYS A 79 -3.00 16.63 27.44
C CYS A 79 -3.17 17.39 28.78
N HIS A 80 -3.56 18.67 28.73
CA HIS A 80 -3.76 19.50 29.92
C HIS A 80 -4.88 19.01 30.86
N SER A 81 -5.89 18.33 30.34
CA SER A 81 -7.06 17.91 31.16
C SER A 81 -6.91 16.50 31.72
N CYS A 82 -6.40 15.54 30.92
CA CYS A 82 -6.35 14.12 31.31
C CYS A 82 -4.93 13.56 31.48
N GLY A 83 -3.88 14.33 31.17
CA GLY A 83 -2.48 13.90 31.27
C GLY A 83 -2.04 12.84 30.25
N ARG A 84 -2.94 12.27 29.44
CA ARG A 84 -2.62 11.26 28.43
C ARG A 84 -1.82 11.87 27.26
N PRO A 85 -0.93 11.10 26.60
CA PRO A 85 -0.23 11.58 25.41
C PRO A 85 -1.23 11.85 24.27
N LYS A 86 -1.07 12.99 23.62
CA LYS A 86 -1.81 13.41 22.42
C LYS A 86 -0.85 13.97 21.38
N LEU A 87 -1.32 14.10 20.15
CA LEU A 87 -0.55 14.74 19.08
C LEU A 87 -0.62 16.28 19.23
N MET A 88 0.48 16.97 18.91
CA MET A 88 0.52 18.44 18.81
C MET A 88 -0.49 18.90 17.75
N HIS A 89 -1.27 19.94 18.05
CA HIS A 89 -2.41 20.44 17.23
C HIS A 89 -3.68 19.58 17.18
N HIS A 90 -3.71 18.39 17.79
CA HIS A 90 -4.94 17.60 17.88
C HIS A 90 -5.60 17.72 19.26
N ILE A 91 -6.93 17.62 19.28
CA ILE A 91 -7.69 17.44 20.53
C ILE A 91 -7.48 16.02 21.06
N CYS A 92 -7.55 15.84 22.37
CA CYS A 92 -7.39 14.52 22.97
C CYS A 92 -8.58 13.64 22.60
N LYS A 93 -8.33 12.46 22.01
CA LYS A 93 -9.35 11.48 21.65
C LYS A 93 -10.21 11.06 22.86
N TYR A 94 -9.59 10.94 24.04
CA TYR A 94 -10.28 10.54 25.26
C TYR A 94 -11.21 11.64 25.77
N CYS A 95 -10.68 12.86 25.99
CA CYS A 95 -11.51 13.98 26.45
C CYS A 95 -12.65 14.29 25.46
N TYR A 96 -12.39 14.20 24.15
CA TYR A 96 -13.42 14.39 23.14
C TYR A 96 -14.51 13.32 23.22
N LYS A 97 -14.15 12.04 23.41
CA LYS A 97 -15.10 10.95 23.63
C LYS A 97 -15.95 11.22 24.88
N ASP A 98 -15.34 11.60 26.00
CA ASP A 98 -16.07 11.82 27.26
C ASP A 98 -17.07 12.99 27.15
N ILE A 99 -16.65 14.08 26.52
CA ILE A 99 -17.52 15.25 26.27
C ILE A 99 -18.66 14.84 25.33
N ARG A 100 -18.36 14.13 24.24
CA ARG A 100 -19.37 13.68 23.28
C ARG A 100 -20.39 12.73 23.91
N LYS A 101 -19.95 11.79 24.75
CA LYS A 101 -20.83 10.87 25.51
C LYS A 101 -21.79 11.67 26.41
N LYS A 102 -21.27 12.67 27.13
CA LYS A 102 -22.08 13.52 28.01
C LYS A 102 -23.09 14.38 27.25
N LEU A 103 -22.73 14.88 26.08
CA LEU A 103 -23.58 15.77 25.29
C LEU A 103 -24.65 15.02 24.48
N LEU A 104 -24.32 13.85 23.93
CA LEU A 104 -25.19 13.13 23.00
C LEU A 104 -25.85 11.89 23.60
N GLY A 105 -25.43 11.43 24.79
CA GLY A 105 -25.97 10.22 25.42
C GLY A 105 -25.63 8.92 24.69
N ILE A 106 -24.70 8.95 23.72
CA ILE A 106 -24.33 7.80 22.89
C ILE A 106 -23.10 7.11 23.48
N SER A 107 -23.24 5.88 23.97
CA SER A 107 -22.14 5.01 24.38
C SER A 107 -21.59 4.22 23.19
N ASP A 108 -20.73 4.84 22.38
CA ASP A 108 -19.98 4.14 21.33
C ASP A 108 -18.73 3.50 21.94
N ASP A 109 -18.77 2.19 22.17
CA ASP A 109 -17.66 1.41 22.71
C ASP A 109 -16.85 0.78 21.57
N GLY A 110 -16.05 1.61 20.90
CA GLY A 110 -15.10 1.22 19.85
C GLY A 110 -13.65 1.27 20.34
N PRO A 111 -12.81 0.28 19.94
CA PRO A 111 -12.01 -0.53 20.84
C PRO A 111 -10.82 0.19 21.46
N THR A 112 -10.54 -0.25 22.68
CA THR A 112 -9.29 -0.03 23.41
C THR A 112 -8.10 -0.56 22.60
N LEU A 113 -7.30 0.36 22.06
CA LEU A 113 -5.95 0.07 21.57
C LEU A 113 -5.02 0.07 22.78
N ALA A 114 -4.84 -1.11 23.36
CA ALA A 114 -3.60 -1.49 24.04
C ALA A 114 -2.65 -2.09 22.99
#